data_AF-A0A6G0RBT5-F1
#
_entry.id   AF-A0A6G0RBT5-F1
#
_cell.length_a   1.000
_cell.length_b   1.000
_cell.length_c   1.000
_cell.angle_alpha   90.00
_cell.angle_beta   90.00
_cell.angle_gamma   90.00
#
_symmetry.space_group_name_H-M   'P 1'
#
loop_
_entity.id
_entity.type
_entity.pdbx_description
1 polymer ?
#
loop_
_entity_poly.entity_id
_entity_poly.type
_entity_poly.pdbx_seq_one_letter_code
_entity_poly.pdbx_strand_id
1 'polypeptide(L)'
;MAFRLANAAAVALLASAAILTPVTAESICTLSDSEICAVDSLTPSDDDGSVLIYPGGNTRCDFDDYTDSATTFSTSSTYFFQVFPNTKADKSKLMIFFQGGGACADEDTCAFGLQCSLGASATFTTAATSSSAGVLDRSLEDNMFKDWNIVFIPYCTGDIHIGNRVTAAYESGIEVLLGNSQCLGLDYAMHMNGYNNTVAVLDWALENFPEVDDLIVGGESAGSLGAQVHSAKIAEMWDVNAKGTHFSVLADSYGGVVPKEHPAAELLVYYGACTNDFGLFEDIVAACEAGTATTIEMIEALLQAQPEGNWLFVDSKGDKTQRYFYALVSEGILGYPFSDLISEEYFFANMSAILDAYQTASSRITTFYVEGTKHVFLADSNFTSYESDEGLLLGDVINAWLVSNSSLNTDTTPEPTPSLTTATSGATTTKTPSTTTATPGSSSATASPATSTSSPSTTSTPSITSSASSPSASVITSTPTTTAPLAC
;
A
#
# COMPACT_ATOMS: atom_id res chain seq x y z
N MET A 1 -30.79 -56.79 -8.70
CA MET A 1 -30.50 -55.47 -8.08
C MET A 1 -29.00 -55.30 -8.08
N ALA A 2 -28.51 -54.34 -8.86
CA ALA A 2 -27.10 -54.17 -9.18
C ALA A 2 -26.40 -53.33 -8.11
N PHE A 3 -25.21 -53.78 -7.71
CA PHE A 3 -24.20 -52.98 -7.04
C PHE A 3 -23.78 -51.81 -7.95
N ARG A 4 -23.71 -50.59 -7.39
CA ARG A 4 -22.97 -49.48 -7.99
C ARG A 4 -21.97 -48.95 -6.96
N LEU A 5 -20.74 -49.39 -7.11
CA LEU A 5 -19.54 -48.70 -6.62
C LEU A 5 -19.34 -47.47 -7.51
N ALA A 6 -19.35 -46.27 -6.92
CA ALA A 6 -18.83 -45.08 -7.56
C ALA A 6 -17.42 -44.84 -7.00
N ASN A 7 -16.42 -44.95 -7.88
CA ASN A 7 -15.03 -44.59 -7.63
C ASN A 7 -14.94 -43.10 -7.30
N ALA A 8 -14.59 -42.75 -6.07
CA ALA A 8 -13.99 -41.46 -5.78
C ALA A 8 -12.50 -41.56 -6.11
N ALA A 9 -12.10 -41.02 -7.25
CA ALA A 9 -10.71 -40.78 -7.56
C ALA A 9 -10.21 -39.69 -6.60
N ALA A 10 -9.28 -40.05 -5.71
CA ALA A 10 -8.53 -39.10 -4.92
C ALA A 10 -7.62 -38.32 -5.87
N VAL A 11 -8.01 -37.08 -6.20
CA VAL A 11 -7.10 -36.09 -6.77
C VAL A 11 -6.25 -35.62 -5.61
N ALA A 12 -5.00 -36.09 -5.56
CA ALA A 12 -4.00 -35.53 -4.67
C ALA A 12 -3.71 -34.09 -5.13
N LEU A 13 -4.24 -33.10 -4.41
CA LEU A 13 -3.71 -31.75 -4.47
C LEU A 13 -2.29 -31.82 -3.92
N LEU A 14 -1.31 -31.70 -4.81
CA LEU A 14 0.05 -31.32 -4.45
C LEU A 14 -0.03 -29.92 -3.84
N ALA A 15 -0.02 -29.85 -2.52
CA ALA A 15 0.34 -28.63 -1.82
C ALA A 15 1.80 -28.33 -2.20
N SER A 16 2.01 -27.31 -3.02
CA SER A 16 3.31 -26.71 -3.22
C SER A 16 3.69 -26.02 -1.91
N ALA A 17 4.21 -26.79 -0.95
CA ALA A 17 4.94 -26.23 0.16
C ALA A 17 6.18 -25.55 -0.44
N ALA A 18 6.21 -24.22 -0.43
CA ALA A 18 7.44 -23.48 -0.62
C ALA A 18 8.42 -23.98 0.44
N ILE A 19 9.42 -24.73 -0.01
CA ILE A 19 10.52 -25.18 0.84
C ILE A 19 11.32 -23.92 1.13
N LEU A 20 11.12 -23.34 2.33
CA LEU A 20 12.05 -22.39 2.92
C LEU A 20 13.40 -23.09 3.05
N THR A 21 14.25 -22.91 2.06
CA THR A 21 15.65 -23.30 2.13
C THR A 21 16.34 -22.42 3.16
N PRO A 22 17.18 -22.99 4.06
CA PRO A 22 17.93 -22.19 5.02
C PRO A 22 18.92 -21.30 4.25
N VAL A 23 18.76 -19.98 4.37
CA VAL A 23 19.58 -18.97 3.69
C VAL A 23 21.03 -19.09 4.17
N THR A 24 21.96 -19.19 3.23
CA THR A 24 23.40 -19.26 3.49
C THR A 24 23.99 -17.85 3.54
N ALA A 25 24.68 -17.51 4.64
CA ALA A 25 25.43 -16.27 4.88
C ALA A 25 24.84 -14.98 4.27
N GLU A 26 23.82 -14.42 4.93
CA GLU A 26 23.27 -13.10 4.60
C GLU A 26 24.38 -12.04 4.50
N SER A 27 24.39 -11.28 3.39
CA SER A 27 25.23 -10.09 3.31
C SER A 27 24.55 -8.96 4.08
N ILE A 28 25.25 -8.41 5.07
CA ILE A 28 24.71 -7.45 6.03
C ILE A 28 25.58 -6.20 6.07
N CYS A 29 24.94 -5.04 6.11
CA CYS A 29 25.54 -3.77 6.46
C CYS A 29 24.75 -3.08 7.57
N THR A 30 25.43 -2.42 8.51
CA THR A 30 24.80 -1.70 9.62
C THR A 30 25.23 -0.24 9.58
N LEU A 31 24.26 0.67 9.45
CA LEU A 31 24.52 2.11 9.44
C LEU A 31 25.09 2.56 10.78
N SER A 32 26.13 3.39 10.73
CA SER A 32 26.79 4.00 11.88
C SER A 32 27.57 5.26 11.46
N ASP A 33 28.10 6.02 12.42
CA ASP A 33 28.96 7.19 12.13
C ASP A 33 30.18 6.85 11.26
N SER A 34 30.60 5.57 11.21
CA SER A 34 31.75 5.09 10.43
C SER A 34 31.38 4.28 9.19
N GLU A 35 30.13 3.88 9.05
CA GLU A 35 29.67 3.01 7.97
C GLU A 35 28.34 3.55 7.44
N ILE A 36 28.34 4.02 6.20
CA ILE A 36 27.17 4.62 5.56
C ILE A 36 26.44 3.64 4.63
N CYS A 37 26.91 2.39 4.56
CA CYS A 37 26.36 1.35 3.70
C CYS A 37 26.17 1.84 2.26
N ALA A 38 27.19 2.55 1.72
CA ALA A 38 27.10 3.14 0.40
C ALA A 38 26.93 2.03 -0.66
N VAL A 39 25.95 2.18 -1.56
CA VAL A 39 25.57 1.18 -2.56
C VAL A 39 26.76 0.70 -3.39
N ASP A 40 27.71 1.59 -3.70
CA ASP A 40 28.91 1.28 -4.50
C ASP A 40 29.95 0.43 -3.74
N SER A 41 29.82 0.33 -2.42
CA SER A 41 30.70 -0.44 -1.53
C SER A 41 30.06 -1.73 -1.02
N LEU A 42 28.76 -1.90 -1.25
CA LEU A 42 28.04 -3.11 -0.83
C LEU A 42 28.59 -4.34 -1.56
N THR A 43 28.59 -5.47 -0.86
CA THR A 43 28.96 -6.77 -1.42
C THR A 43 27.73 -7.66 -1.40
N PRO A 44 26.94 -7.73 -2.48
CA PRO A 44 25.72 -8.53 -2.51
C PRO A 44 25.94 -10.01 -2.22
N SER A 45 24.94 -10.67 -1.63
CA SER A 45 24.92 -12.12 -1.42
C SER A 45 25.05 -12.87 -2.76
N ASP A 46 25.78 -13.98 -2.77
CA ASP A 46 25.88 -14.87 -3.93
C ASP A 46 24.55 -15.63 -4.18
N ASP A 47 23.66 -15.70 -3.18
CA ASP A 47 22.41 -16.47 -3.25
C ASP A 47 21.33 -15.74 -4.06
N ASP A 48 21.08 -14.46 -3.75
CA ASP A 48 19.99 -13.68 -4.35
C ASP A 48 20.41 -12.29 -4.86
N GLY A 49 21.69 -11.93 -4.72
CA GLY A 49 22.20 -10.63 -5.14
C GLY A 49 21.74 -9.47 -4.26
N SER A 50 21.32 -9.73 -3.02
CA SER A 50 20.86 -8.70 -2.08
C SER A 50 21.80 -8.43 -0.92
N VAL A 51 21.59 -7.31 -0.23
CA VAL A 51 22.20 -6.96 1.06
C VAL A 51 21.12 -6.47 2.02
N LEU A 52 21.17 -6.94 3.27
CA LEU A 52 20.33 -6.40 4.34
C LEU A 52 21.02 -5.20 4.99
N ILE A 53 20.31 -4.08 5.08
CA ILE A 53 20.80 -2.87 5.71
C ILE A 53 20.01 -2.62 7.00
N TYR A 54 20.74 -2.49 8.09
CA TYR A 54 20.21 -2.17 9.41
C TYR A 54 20.38 -0.67 9.66
N PRO A 55 19.30 0.13 9.56
CA PRO A 55 19.41 1.58 9.65
C PRO A 55 19.63 2.09 11.08
N GLY A 56 19.19 1.34 12.09
CA GLY A 56 19.29 1.75 13.49
C GLY A 56 18.45 2.99 13.80
N GLY A 57 18.92 3.84 14.72
CA GLY A 57 18.17 5.03 15.11
C GLY A 57 16.81 4.70 15.73
N ASN A 58 15.75 5.31 15.19
CA ASN A 58 14.38 5.12 15.67
C ASN A 58 13.62 4.02 14.91
N THR A 59 14.26 3.29 14.01
CA THR A 59 13.57 2.21 13.27
C THR A 59 13.32 1.01 14.17
N ARG A 60 12.13 0.43 14.09
CA ARG A 60 11.73 -0.76 14.84
C ARG A 60 10.44 -1.36 14.29
N CYS A 61 10.18 -2.61 14.64
CA CYS A 61 8.87 -3.22 14.45
C CYS A 61 7.92 -2.96 15.64
N ASP A 62 6.70 -3.47 15.48
CA ASP A 62 5.51 -3.33 16.32
C ASP A 62 5.70 -3.64 17.81
N PHE A 63 6.36 -4.74 18.15
CA PHE A 63 6.48 -5.23 19.52
C PHE A 63 7.94 -5.47 19.92
N ASP A 64 8.16 -5.74 21.21
CA ASP A 64 9.44 -6.23 21.71
C ASP A 64 9.60 -7.73 21.37
N ASP A 65 10.84 -8.23 21.36
CA ASP A 65 11.14 -9.60 20.94
C ASP A 65 10.37 -10.63 21.78
N TYR A 66 9.70 -11.56 21.09
CA TYR A 66 8.98 -12.66 21.72
C TYR A 66 8.77 -13.82 20.74
N THR A 67 8.78 -15.03 21.27
CA THR A 67 8.43 -16.24 20.53
C THR A 67 7.63 -17.16 21.42
N ASP A 68 6.48 -17.63 20.92
CA ASP A 68 5.69 -18.66 21.58
C ASP A 68 5.60 -19.93 20.72
N SER A 69 6.00 -21.05 21.32
CA SER A 69 5.96 -22.35 20.63
C SER A 69 4.56 -22.94 20.51
N ALA A 70 3.60 -22.52 21.36
CA ALA A 70 2.26 -23.08 21.34
C ALA A 70 1.40 -22.50 20.21
N THR A 71 1.46 -21.20 20.00
CA THR A 71 0.77 -20.47 18.93
C THR A 71 1.59 -20.34 17.65
N THR A 72 2.89 -20.64 17.72
CA THR A 72 3.90 -20.36 16.68
C THR A 72 4.09 -18.87 16.35
N PHE A 73 3.52 -17.98 17.17
CA PHE A 73 3.68 -16.55 17.03
C PHE A 73 5.11 -16.12 17.37
N SER A 74 5.65 -15.18 16.60
CA SER A 74 6.93 -14.56 16.89
C SER A 74 6.93 -13.11 16.45
N THR A 75 7.58 -12.25 17.23
CA THR A 75 7.84 -10.85 16.89
C THR A 75 9.32 -10.55 17.14
N SER A 76 9.85 -9.58 16.40
CA SER A 76 11.20 -9.06 16.53
C SER A 76 11.13 -7.55 16.43
N SER A 77 11.59 -6.85 17.47
CA SER A 77 11.70 -5.39 17.48
C SER A 77 12.66 -4.84 16.43
N THR A 78 13.58 -5.68 15.95
CA THR A 78 14.63 -5.28 15.01
C THR A 78 14.05 -5.03 13.62
N TYR A 79 14.39 -3.87 13.05
CA TYR A 79 14.08 -3.49 11.67
C TYR A 79 15.33 -3.49 10.79
N PHE A 80 15.16 -3.94 9.55
CA PHE A 80 16.13 -3.82 8.47
C PHE A 80 15.37 -3.66 7.14
N PHE A 81 16.07 -3.22 6.10
CA PHE A 81 15.55 -3.22 4.73
C PHE A 81 16.51 -3.97 3.81
N GLN A 82 16.05 -4.35 2.63
CA GLN A 82 16.83 -5.16 1.69
C GLN A 82 17.09 -4.38 0.42
N VAL A 83 18.32 -4.46 -0.08
CA VAL A 83 18.74 -3.77 -1.30
C VAL A 83 19.26 -4.78 -2.30
N PHE A 84 18.83 -4.62 -3.56
CA PHE A 84 19.34 -5.35 -4.71
C PHE A 84 20.06 -4.36 -5.64
N PRO A 85 21.37 -4.12 -5.46
CA PRO A 85 22.12 -3.24 -6.36
C PRO A 85 22.14 -3.77 -7.79
N ASN A 86 22.13 -2.87 -8.76
CA ASN A 86 22.36 -3.24 -10.16
C ASN A 86 23.75 -3.89 -10.33
N THR A 87 23.79 -5.05 -10.98
CA THR A 87 25.02 -5.86 -11.15
C THR A 87 26.11 -5.20 -12.01
N LYS A 88 25.77 -4.13 -12.74
CA LYS A 88 26.67 -3.34 -13.58
C LYS A 88 26.94 -1.94 -12.99
N ALA A 89 26.52 -1.70 -11.74
CA ALA A 89 26.60 -0.41 -11.05
C ALA A 89 25.90 0.76 -11.79
N ASP A 90 24.90 0.45 -12.61
CA ASP A 90 24.03 1.46 -13.21
C ASP A 90 23.00 1.93 -12.19
N LYS A 91 22.94 3.24 -11.94
CA LYS A 91 22.05 3.89 -10.96
C LYS A 91 20.84 4.58 -11.59
N SER A 92 20.69 4.53 -12.90
CA SER A 92 19.61 5.24 -13.63
C SER A 92 18.19 4.75 -13.30
N LYS A 93 18.05 3.52 -12.81
CA LYS A 93 16.74 2.89 -12.53
C LYS A 93 16.63 2.44 -11.09
N LEU A 94 15.62 2.94 -10.41
CA LEU A 94 15.32 2.62 -9.01
C LEU A 94 13.87 2.20 -8.83
N MET A 95 13.66 1.08 -8.15
CA MET A 95 12.37 0.68 -7.61
C MET A 95 12.44 0.71 -6.09
N ILE A 96 11.49 1.39 -5.47
CA ILE A 96 11.21 1.31 -4.04
C ILE A 96 9.97 0.43 -3.89
N PHE A 97 10.11 -0.72 -3.23
CA PHE A 97 9.08 -1.76 -3.20
C PHE A 97 8.67 -2.09 -1.76
N PHE A 98 7.41 -1.86 -1.42
CA PHE A 98 6.87 -2.04 -0.07
C PHE A 98 6.24 -3.43 0.08
N GLN A 99 6.66 -4.14 1.12
CA GLN A 99 6.12 -5.46 1.44
C GLN A 99 4.67 -5.40 1.92
N GLY A 100 3.89 -6.42 1.55
CA GLY A 100 2.60 -6.71 2.16
C GLY A 100 2.68 -7.34 3.56
N GLY A 101 1.53 -7.74 4.11
CA GLY A 101 1.49 -8.48 5.38
C GLY A 101 0.39 -8.06 6.34
N GLY A 102 -0.79 -7.66 5.82
CA GLY A 102 -1.97 -7.38 6.64
C GLY A 102 -1.96 -6.06 7.40
N ALA A 103 -2.80 -5.93 8.42
CA ALA A 103 -2.92 -4.73 9.26
C ALA A 103 -3.68 -5.04 10.55
N CYS A 104 -3.70 -4.08 11.48
CA CYS A 104 -4.70 -4.01 12.53
C CYS A 104 -5.59 -2.78 12.34
N ALA A 105 -6.84 -2.80 12.83
CA ALA A 105 -7.83 -1.75 12.55
C ALA A 105 -8.15 -0.86 13.76
N ASP A 106 -7.92 -1.34 14.98
CA ASP A 106 -8.33 -0.72 16.23
C ASP A 106 -7.49 -1.21 17.42
N GLU A 107 -7.82 -0.76 18.63
CA GLU A 107 -7.08 -1.08 19.87
C GLU A 107 -7.05 -2.60 20.15
N ASP A 108 -8.17 -3.30 19.90
CA ASP A 108 -8.27 -4.75 20.10
C ASP A 108 -7.39 -5.50 19.10
N THR A 109 -7.53 -5.19 17.81
CA THR A 109 -6.79 -5.86 16.74
C THR A 109 -5.30 -5.51 16.76
N CYS A 110 -4.87 -4.40 17.33
CA CYS A 110 -3.44 -4.09 17.47
C CYS A 110 -2.82 -4.63 18.77
N ALA A 111 -3.61 -5.26 19.65
CA ALA A 111 -3.12 -5.76 20.91
C ALA A 111 -2.17 -6.96 20.73
N PHE A 112 -0.99 -6.90 21.36
CA PHE A 112 -0.04 -8.01 21.37
C PHE A 112 -0.70 -9.33 21.81
N GLY A 113 -1.45 -9.30 22.92
CA GLY A 113 -2.05 -10.50 23.49
C GLY A 113 -3.04 -11.17 22.53
N LEU A 114 -3.76 -10.38 21.74
CA LEU A 114 -4.64 -10.89 20.68
C LEU A 114 -3.83 -11.49 19.53
N GLN A 115 -2.84 -10.78 18.99
CA GLN A 115 -2.04 -11.26 17.86
C GLN A 115 -1.29 -12.55 18.20
N CYS A 116 -0.68 -12.60 19.38
CA CYS A 116 -0.07 -13.81 19.92
C CYS A 116 -1.10 -14.95 20.04
N SER A 117 -2.29 -14.66 20.57
CA SER A 117 -3.33 -15.68 20.74
C SER A 117 -3.92 -16.18 19.42
N LEU A 118 -3.91 -15.38 18.36
CA LEU A 118 -4.30 -15.78 17.01
C LEU A 118 -3.21 -16.63 16.33
N GLY A 119 -1.94 -16.46 16.71
CA GLY A 119 -0.83 -17.26 16.20
C GLY A 119 -0.67 -17.14 14.69
N ALA A 120 -0.74 -18.27 13.98
CA ALA A 120 -0.72 -18.31 12.52
C ALA A 120 -1.89 -17.57 11.84
N SER A 121 -2.91 -17.13 12.59
CA SER A 121 -4.01 -16.30 12.10
C SER A 121 -3.91 -14.85 12.58
N ALA A 122 -2.74 -14.41 13.05
CA ALA A 122 -2.45 -13.01 13.29
C ALA A 122 -2.83 -12.16 12.06
N THR A 123 -3.34 -10.97 12.31
CA THR A 123 -3.88 -10.11 11.24
C THR A 123 -2.80 -9.32 10.51
N PHE A 124 -1.56 -9.34 11.02
CA PHE A 124 -0.41 -8.73 10.38
C PHE A 124 0.92 -9.40 10.71
N THR A 125 1.95 -9.12 9.90
CA THR A 125 3.33 -9.53 10.14
C THR A 125 3.99 -8.67 11.22
N THR A 126 4.73 -9.31 12.11
CA THR A 126 5.28 -8.70 13.35
C THR A 126 6.80 -8.76 13.42
N ALA A 127 7.45 -9.02 12.28
CA ALA A 127 8.90 -9.05 12.14
C ALA A 127 9.29 -8.66 10.71
N ALA A 128 10.35 -7.87 10.57
CA ALA A 128 10.92 -7.57 9.26
C ALA A 128 11.45 -8.87 8.63
N THR A 129 11.12 -9.10 7.36
CA THR A 129 11.57 -10.29 6.61
C THR A 129 12.14 -9.87 5.27
N SER A 130 13.17 -10.56 4.81
CA SER A 130 13.68 -10.42 3.44
C SER A 130 12.83 -11.25 2.48
N SER A 131 12.82 -10.85 1.20
CA SER A 131 12.12 -11.57 0.14
C SER A 131 12.90 -11.46 -1.16
N SER A 132 12.96 -12.56 -1.88
CA SER A 132 13.56 -12.64 -3.23
C SER A 132 12.57 -13.28 -4.20
N ALA A 133 11.27 -13.03 -3.97
CA ALA A 133 10.16 -13.61 -4.72
C ALA A 133 9.66 -12.69 -5.84
N GLY A 134 9.11 -13.28 -6.90
CA GLY A 134 8.44 -12.59 -7.99
C GLY A 134 9.27 -11.46 -8.60
N VAL A 135 8.79 -10.22 -8.53
CA VAL A 135 9.50 -9.04 -9.08
C VAL A 135 10.89 -8.82 -8.47
N LEU A 136 11.16 -9.34 -7.27
CA LEU A 136 12.47 -9.26 -6.61
C LEU A 136 13.43 -10.39 -7.06
N ASP A 137 12.89 -11.46 -7.66
CA ASP A 137 13.70 -12.59 -8.14
C ASP A 137 14.38 -12.23 -9.46
N ARG A 138 15.69 -11.95 -9.39
CA ARG A 138 16.51 -11.60 -10.57
C ARG A 138 16.85 -12.82 -11.44
N SER A 139 16.60 -14.03 -10.96
CA SER A 139 16.86 -15.27 -11.70
C SER A 139 15.78 -15.57 -12.74
N LEU A 140 14.59 -14.96 -12.60
CA LEU A 140 13.50 -15.08 -13.57
C LEU A 140 13.87 -14.40 -14.88
N GLU A 141 13.91 -15.19 -15.97
CA GLU A 141 14.37 -14.71 -17.28
C GLU A 141 13.50 -13.56 -17.82
N ASP A 142 12.19 -13.62 -17.55
CA ASP A 142 11.16 -12.69 -18.00
C ASP A 142 10.87 -11.56 -17.00
N ASN A 143 11.56 -11.51 -15.86
CA ASN A 143 11.45 -10.38 -14.94
C ASN A 143 12.10 -9.12 -15.55
N MET A 144 11.25 -8.15 -15.91
CA MET A 144 11.63 -6.85 -16.48
C MET A 144 12.38 -5.94 -15.50
N PHE A 145 12.34 -6.26 -14.19
CA PHE A 145 12.99 -5.51 -13.13
C PHE A 145 14.34 -6.11 -12.70
N LYS A 146 14.76 -7.25 -13.27
CA LYS A 146 15.98 -7.97 -12.88
C LYS A 146 17.29 -7.20 -13.07
N ASP A 147 17.26 -6.06 -13.77
CA ASP A 147 18.39 -5.15 -13.95
C ASP A 147 18.17 -3.79 -13.25
N TRP A 148 17.14 -3.63 -12.43
CA TRP A 148 16.92 -2.40 -11.66
C TRP A 148 17.74 -2.43 -10.36
N ASN A 149 17.98 -1.25 -9.78
CA ASN A 149 18.22 -1.18 -8.34
C ASN A 149 16.88 -1.33 -7.65
N ILE A 150 16.78 -2.19 -6.64
CA ILE A 150 15.56 -2.36 -5.86
C ILE A 150 15.87 -2.12 -4.39
N VAL A 151 15.09 -1.24 -3.77
CA VAL A 151 15.06 -1.01 -2.33
C VAL A 151 13.75 -1.58 -1.81
N PHE A 152 13.82 -2.74 -1.19
CA PHE A 152 12.68 -3.44 -0.61
C PHE A 152 12.50 -3.02 0.85
N ILE A 153 11.29 -2.61 1.20
CA ILE A 153 10.90 -2.09 2.52
C ILE A 153 10.02 -3.15 3.21
N PRO A 154 10.58 -3.94 4.15
CA PRO A 154 9.82 -4.93 4.90
C PRO A 154 8.73 -4.31 5.77
N TYR A 155 7.66 -5.07 5.99
CA TYR A 155 6.52 -4.64 6.79
C TYR A 155 6.43 -5.45 8.10
N CYS A 156 6.35 -4.73 9.22
CA CYS A 156 6.28 -5.36 10.54
C CYS A 156 5.62 -4.49 11.62
N THR A 157 4.79 -3.54 11.22
CA THR A 157 4.31 -2.45 12.11
C THR A 157 2.80 -2.38 12.24
N GLY A 158 2.04 -3.24 11.54
CA GLY A 158 0.58 -3.33 11.63
C GLY A 158 -0.19 -2.09 11.14
N ASP A 159 0.52 -1.09 10.60
CA ASP A 159 0.07 0.27 10.32
C ASP A 159 0.24 0.67 8.85
N ILE A 160 0.28 -0.32 7.95
CA ILE A 160 0.38 -0.16 6.48
C ILE A 160 1.51 0.77 6.01
N HIS A 161 2.64 0.82 6.73
CA HIS A 161 3.83 1.65 6.48
C HIS A 161 3.67 3.15 6.75
N ILE A 162 2.57 3.60 7.36
CA ILE A 162 2.26 5.03 7.50
C ILE A 162 2.15 5.52 8.95
N GLY A 163 2.16 4.59 9.92
CA GLY A 163 1.94 4.92 11.32
C GLY A 163 3.14 5.62 11.98
N ASN A 164 2.81 6.47 12.96
CA ASN A 164 3.78 7.13 13.84
C ASN A 164 3.16 7.31 15.24
N ARG A 165 2.80 6.19 15.86
CA ARG A 165 2.10 6.15 17.14
C ARG A 165 2.61 5.02 18.01
N VAL A 166 2.65 5.28 19.32
CA VAL A 166 2.82 4.24 20.33
C VAL A 166 1.55 4.16 21.16
N THR A 167 0.97 2.97 21.30
CA THR A 167 -0.11 2.73 22.26
C THR A 167 0.43 1.92 23.43
N ALA A 168 -0.08 2.22 24.64
CA ALA A 168 0.23 1.41 25.81
C ALA A 168 -0.22 -0.05 25.58
N ALA A 169 0.36 -0.97 26.34
CA ALA A 169 -0.11 -2.34 26.34
C ALA A 169 -1.60 -2.39 26.69
N TYR A 170 -2.33 -3.21 25.95
CA TYR A 170 -3.77 -3.31 26.05
C TYR A 170 -4.20 -4.76 25.92
N GLU A 171 -5.18 -5.13 26.75
CA GLU A 171 -5.80 -6.46 26.83
C GLU A 171 -7.30 -6.25 27.02
N SER A 172 -8.06 -6.57 25.99
CA SER A 172 -9.52 -6.41 25.96
C SER A 172 -10.26 -7.49 26.75
N GLY A 173 -9.59 -8.62 27.01
CA GLY A 173 -10.18 -9.85 27.50
C GLY A 173 -10.74 -10.76 26.40
N ILE A 174 -10.82 -10.31 25.14
CA ILE A 174 -11.24 -11.13 23.99
C ILE A 174 -10.23 -12.26 23.76
N GLU A 175 -8.95 -11.96 23.87
CA GLU A 175 -7.84 -12.90 23.75
C GLU A 175 -7.93 -14.07 24.76
N VAL A 176 -8.59 -13.88 25.91
CA VAL A 176 -8.85 -14.97 26.88
C VAL A 176 -9.73 -16.06 26.27
N LEU A 177 -10.66 -15.69 25.38
CA LEU A 177 -11.56 -16.63 24.71
C LEU A 177 -10.82 -17.56 23.74
N LEU A 178 -9.62 -17.17 23.28
CA LEU A 178 -8.77 -17.97 22.41
C LEU A 178 -7.96 -19.03 23.17
N GLY A 179 -7.96 -19.00 24.50
CA GLY A 179 -7.41 -20.06 25.34
C GLY A 179 -5.88 -20.10 25.43
N ASN A 180 -5.18 -19.07 24.95
CA ASN A 180 -3.73 -18.96 24.93
C ASN A 180 -3.21 -18.09 26.10
N SER A 181 -3.36 -18.58 27.33
CA SER A 181 -3.00 -17.81 28.54
C SER A 181 -1.54 -17.39 28.63
N GLN A 182 -0.64 -18.04 27.88
CA GLN A 182 0.77 -17.67 27.77
C GLN A 182 1.02 -16.36 27.03
N CYS A 183 0.05 -15.89 26.25
CA CYS A 183 0.08 -14.61 25.54
C CYS A 183 -0.37 -13.42 26.41
N LEU A 184 -0.84 -13.68 27.64
CA LEU A 184 -1.46 -12.67 28.51
C LEU A 184 -0.48 -12.17 29.59
N GLY A 185 -0.68 -10.93 30.02
CA GLY A 185 0.07 -10.28 31.11
C GLY A 185 1.52 -9.95 30.76
N LEU A 186 1.85 -9.86 29.47
CA LEU A 186 3.20 -9.56 28.99
C LEU A 186 3.50 -8.06 28.94
N ASP A 187 2.47 -7.20 28.96
CA ASP A 187 2.58 -5.73 29.03
C ASP A 187 3.37 -5.11 27.85
N TYR A 188 3.18 -5.65 26.64
CA TYR A 188 3.85 -5.18 25.42
C TYR A 188 3.07 -4.02 24.79
N ALA A 189 3.73 -2.87 24.66
CA ALA A 189 3.22 -1.72 23.92
C ALA A 189 3.28 -1.98 22.40
N MET A 190 2.35 -1.38 21.66
CA MET A 190 2.32 -1.43 20.19
C MET A 190 3.01 -0.19 19.62
N HIS A 191 3.97 -0.40 18.72
CA HIS A 191 4.73 0.62 18.02
C HIS A 191 4.36 0.64 16.53
N MET A 192 3.38 1.48 16.17
CA MET A 192 3.07 1.81 14.78
C MET A 192 4.13 2.78 14.27
N ASN A 193 5.23 2.23 13.76
CA ASN A 193 6.45 2.96 13.41
C ASN A 193 6.74 2.94 11.89
N GLY A 194 5.77 2.57 11.07
CA GLY A 194 5.94 2.39 9.63
C GLY A 194 6.45 3.65 8.92
N TYR A 195 6.00 4.84 9.33
CA TYR A 195 6.47 6.10 8.76
C TYR A 195 7.96 6.32 9.03
N ASN A 196 8.39 6.17 10.28
CA ASN A 196 9.80 6.39 10.66
C ASN A 196 10.73 5.36 10.01
N ASN A 197 10.27 4.10 9.90
CA ASN A 197 10.99 3.06 9.17
C ASN A 197 11.15 3.46 7.69
N THR A 198 10.05 3.85 7.04
CA THR A 198 10.06 4.26 5.62
C THR A 198 10.96 5.46 5.38
N VAL A 199 10.86 6.53 6.17
CA VAL A 199 11.69 7.73 6.03
C VAL A 199 13.18 7.39 6.14
N ALA A 200 13.58 6.54 7.11
CA ALA A 200 14.97 6.12 7.23
C ALA A 200 15.49 5.39 5.98
N VAL A 201 14.64 4.57 5.34
CA VAL A 201 15.00 3.89 4.08
C VAL A 201 15.05 4.87 2.91
N LEU A 202 14.09 5.80 2.82
CA LEU A 202 14.05 6.81 1.75
C LEU A 202 15.23 7.77 1.83
N ASP A 203 15.65 8.18 3.02
CA ASP A 203 16.84 9.02 3.23
C ASP A 203 18.10 8.30 2.72
N TRP A 204 18.28 7.03 3.09
CA TRP A 204 19.38 6.21 2.58
C TRP A 204 19.30 6.04 1.06
N ALA A 205 18.11 5.77 0.51
CA ALA A 205 17.92 5.57 -0.92
C ALA A 205 18.24 6.85 -1.72
N LEU A 206 17.80 8.01 -1.25
CA LEU A 206 18.08 9.30 -1.90
C LEU A 206 19.57 9.65 -1.87
N GLU A 207 20.26 9.36 -0.76
CA GLU A 207 21.72 9.56 -0.68
C GLU A 207 22.49 8.67 -1.66
N ASN A 208 22.00 7.45 -1.90
CA ASN A 208 22.68 6.46 -2.75
C ASN A 208 22.30 6.55 -4.23
N PHE A 209 21.09 7.03 -4.53
CA PHE A 209 20.50 7.18 -5.85
C PHE A 209 19.89 8.59 -6.03
N PRO A 210 20.68 9.68 -5.89
CA PRO A 210 20.16 11.04 -5.96
C PRO A 210 19.68 11.45 -7.35
N GLU A 211 20.18 10.77 -8.39
CA GLU A 211 19.87 11.03 -9.79
C GLU A 211 19.43 9.71 -10.44
N VAL A 212 18.16 9.65 -10.84
CA VAL A 212 17.55 8.50 -11.51
C VAL A 212 16.75 8.98 -12.72
N ASP A 213 16.82 8.23 -13.81
CA ASP A 213 16.04 8.45 -15.02
C ASP A 213 14.63 7.85 -14.86
N ASP A 214 14.53 6.67 -14.25
CA ASP A 214 13.28 5.97 -13.98
C ASP A 214 13.16 5.64 -12.47
N LEU A 215 12.05 6.08 -11.86
CA LEU A 215 11.70 5.82 -10.46
C LEU A 215 10.34 5.14 -10.37
N ILE A 216 10.32 3.94 -9.80
CA ILE A 216 9.08 3.22 -9.46
C ILE A 216 8.91 3.21 -7.95
N VAL A 217 7.71 3.53 -7.50
CA VAL A 217 7.23 3.23 -6.15
C VAL A 217 6.17 2.15 -6.28
N GLY A 218 6.39 0.98 -5.69
CA GLY A 218 5.46 -0.12 -5.81
C GLY A 218 5.28 -0.88 -4.52
N GLY A 219 4.29 -1.76 -4.49
CA GLY A 219 4.13 -2.70 -3.39
C GLY A 219 2.90 -3.57 -3.57
N GLU A 220 2.81 -4.59 -2.73
CA GLU A 220 1.72 -5.55 -2.71
C GLU A 220 0.92 -5.50 -1.40
N SER A 221 -0.39 -5.75 -1.46
CA SER A 221 -1.25 -5.80 -0.27
C SER A 221 -1.14 -4.51 0.56
N ALA A 222 -0.86 -4.58 1.86
CA ALA A 222 -0.56 -3.42 2.71
C ALA A 222 0.59 -2.53 2.17
N GLY A 223 1.57 -3.12 1.49
CA GLY A 223 2.65 -2.41 0.83
C GLY A 223 2.17 -1.58 -0.35
N SER A 224 1.15 -2.04 -1.08
CA SER A 224 0.55 -1.25 -2.17
C SER A 224 -0.12 0.03 -1.64
N LEU A 225 -0.69 0.00 -0.44
CA LEU A 225 -1.20 1.19 0.27
C LEU A 225 -0.06 2.13 0.66
N GLY A 226 1.01 1.59 1.25
CA GLY A 226 2.21 2.35 1.60
C GLY A 226 2.81 3.06 0.37
N ALA A 227 2.95 2.33 -0.73
CA ALA A 227 3.43 2.86 -2.01
C ALA A 227 2.56 4.02 -2.53
N GLN A 228 1.24 3.88 -2.45
CA GLN A 228 0.30 4.94 -2.83
C GLN A 228 0.45 6.16 -1.92
N VAL A 229 0.42 6.00 -0.59
CA VAL A 229 0.44 7.13 0.35
C VAL A 229 1.78 7.87 0.36
N HIS A 230 2.90 7.16 0.23
CA HIS A 230 4.23 7.78 0.16
C HIS A 230 4.59 8.36 -1.22
N SER A 231 3.81 8.07 -2.26
CA SER A 231 4.14 8.41 -3.65
C SER A 231 4.45 9.90 -3.87
N ALA A 232 3.59 10.80 -3.39
CA ALA A 232 3.78 12.25 -3.59
C ALA A 232 5.03 12.75 -2.86
N LYS A 233 5.28 12.26 -1.64
CA LYS A 233 6.49 12.60 -0.90
C LYS A 233 7.75 12.11 -1.59
N ILE A 234 7.74 10.88 -2.12
CA ILE A 234 8.86 10.33 -2.88
C ILE A 234 9.09 11.15 -4.16
N ALA A 235 8.05 11.52 -4.89
CA ALA A 235 8.18 12.37 -6.07
C ALA A 235 8.82 13.73 -5.74
N GLU A 236 8.44 14.33 -4.60
CA GLU A 236 9.06 15.55 -4.06
C GLU A 236 10.54 15.32 -3.70
N MET A 237 10.86 14.27 -2.95
CA MET A 237 12.23 13.97 -2.49
C MET A 237 13.22 13.80 -3.65
N TRP A 238 12.79 13.23 -4.76
CA TRP A 238 13.61 13.05 -5.96
C TRP A 238 13.51 14.21 -6.96
N ASP A 239 12.77 15.27 -6.64
CA ASP A 239 12.51 16.41 -7.54
C ASP A 239 12.04 15.97 -8.94
N VAL A 240 11.16 14.96 -9.00
CA VAL A 240 10.79 14.23 -10.23
C VAL A 240 10.46 15.18 -11.39
N ASN A 241 9.57 16.14 -11.18
CA ASN A 241 9.16 17.11 -12.19
C ASN A 241 10.32 18.01 -12.66
N ALA A 242 11.17 18.47 -11.73
CA ALA A 242 12.27 19.36 -12.08
C ALA A 242 13.40 18.63 -12.82
N LYS A 243 13.62 17.35 -12.51
CA LYS A 243 14.63 16.50 -13.16
C LYS A 243 14.13 15.81 -14.43
N GLY A 244 12.82 15.79 -14.64
CA GLY A 244 12.20 15.06 -15.75
C GLY A 244 12.31 13.54 -15.59
N THR A 245 12.43 13.06 -14.33
CA THR A 245 12.45 11.64 -14.00
C THR A 245 11.11 11.00 -14.38
N HIS A 246 11.17 9.83 -15.01
CA HIS A 246 9.98 9.03 -15.27
C HIS A 246 9.49 8.40 -13.97
N PHE A 247 8.33 8.84 -13.50
CA PHE A 247 7.79 8.38 -12.22
C PHE A 247 6.56 7.49 -12.39
N SER A 248 6.53 6.40 -11.64
CA SER A 248 5.55 5.33 -11.78
C SER A 248 5.14 4.78 -10.43
N VAL A 249 3.84 4.53 -10.24
CA VAL A 249 3.27 3.91 -9.03
C VAL A 249 2.64 2.56 -9.39
N LEU A 250 3.08 1.48 -8.75
CA LEU A 250 2.61 0.11 -8.98
C LEU A 250 1.89 -0.43 -7.75
N ALA A 251 0.57 -0.49 -7.79
CA ALA A 251 -0.26 -0.99 -6.70
C ALA A 251 -0.80 -2.39 -7.02
N ASP A 252 -0.32 -3.40 -6.29
CA ASP A 252 -0.79 -4.77 -6.42
C ASP A 252 -1.72 -5.16 -5.25
N SER A 253 -2.95 -5.51 -5.60
CA SER A 253 -3.99 -6.06 -4.73
C SER A 253 -4.47 -5.12 -3.62
N TYR A 254 -4.67 -3.85 -3.97
CA TYR A 254 -5.48 -2.92 -3.19
C TYR A 254 -6.02 -1.75 -4.03
N GLY A 255 -7.34 -1.57 -4.04
CA GLY A 255 -8.04 -0.52 -4.79
C GLY A 255 -8.76 0.54 -3.97
N GLY A 256 -8.80 0.45 -2.63
CA GLY A 256 -9.40 1.49 -1.77
C GLY A 256 -10.76 1.18 -1.14
N VAL A 257 -11.22 -0.08 -1.22
CA VAL A 257 -12.55 -0.48 -0.71
C VAL A 257 -12.55 -0.58 0.82
N VAL A 258 -13.26 0.33 1.47
CA VAL A 258 -13.51 0.35 2.92
C VAL A 258 -15.01 0.45 3.22
N PRO A 259 -15.49 0.04 4.42
CA PRO A 259 -16.89 0.22 4.81
C PRO A 259 -17.29 1.69 4.80
N LYS A 260 -18.50 2.00 4.32
CA LYS A 260 -18.96 3.39 4.19
C LYS A 260 -19.06 4.10 5.54
N GLU A 261 -19.40 3.34 6.57
CA GLU A 261 -19.54 3.78 7.95
C GLU A 261 -18.19 4.00 8.63
N HIS A 262 -17.10 3.53 8.01
CA HIS A 262 -15.71 3.64 8.50
C HIS A 262 -14.81 4.22 7.41
N PRO A 263 -14.82 5.55 7.22
CA PRO A 263 -13.93 6.21 6.28
C PRO A 263 -12.46 5.84 6.53
N ALA A 264 -11.65 5.80 5.47
CA ALA A 264 -10.23 5.48 5.58
C ALA A 264 -9.51 6.36 6.63
N ALA A 265 -9.89 7.64 6.73
CA ALA A 265 -9.34 8.57 7.72
C ALA A 265 -9.45 8.08 9.17
N GLU A 266 -10.45 7.27 9.55
CA GLU A 266 -10.53 6.70 10.90
C GLU A 266 -9.31 5.84 11.23
N LEU A 267 -8.87 5.00 10.28
CA LEU A 267 -7.66 4.19 10.41
C LEU A 267 -6.39 5.07 10.43
N LEU A 268 -6.32 6.08 9.56
CA LEU A 268 -5.16 6.98 9.51
C LEU A 268 -5.01 7.78 10.82
N VAL A 269 -6.12 8.27 11.40
CA VAL A 269 -6.12 8.91 12.72
C VAL A 269 -5.64 7.93 13.78
N TYR A 270 -6.15 6.69 13.74
CA TYR A 270 -5.75 5.67 14.68
C TYR A 270 -4.24 5.33 14.60
N TYR A 271 -3.65 5.25 13.40
CA TYR A 271 -2.21 5.04 13.23
C TYR A 271 -1.35 6.27 13.57
N GLY A 272 -1.95 7.43 13.83
CA GLY A 272 -1.22 8.70 13.98
C GLY A 272 -0.58 9.16 12.66
N ALA A 273 -1.21 8.84 11.53
CA ALA A 273 -0.64 9.08 10.21
C ALA A 273 -1.00 10.45 9.62
N CYS A 274 -2.15 11.03 9.97
CA CYS A 274 -2.66 12.24 9.29
C CYS A 274 -1.71 13.46 9.32
N THR A 275 -0.85 13.57 10.34
CA THR A 275 0.11 14.68 10.47
C THR A 275 1.51 14.35 9.95
N ASN A 276 1.73 13.14 9.46
CA ASN A 276 3.00 12.78 8.82
C ASN A 276 3.11 13.47 7.46
N ASP A 277 4.33 13.77 7.03
CA ASP A 277 4.57 14.45 5.76
C ASP A 277 4.51 13.47 4.60
N PHE A 278 3.35 13.42 3.94
CA PHE A 278 3.09 12.63 2.73
C PHE A 278 2.99 13.49 1.46
N GLY A 279 3.32 14.79 1.53
CA GLY A 279 3.14 15.71 0.38
C GLY A 279 1.67 16.02 0.05
N LEU A 280 0.76 15.90 1.02
CA LEU A 280 -0.66 16.22 0.87
C LEU A 280 -0.94 17.72 1.11
N PHE A 281 -2.03 18.22 0.52
CA PHE A 281 -2.50 19.59 0.76
C PHE A 281 -3.08 19.76 2.17
N GLU A 282 -2.96 20.98 2.73
CA GLU A 282 -3.37 21.29 4.11
C GLU A 282 -4.84 20.99 4.40
N ASP A 283 -5.73 21.16 3.42
CA ASP A 283 -7.17 20.88 3.57
C ASP A 283 -7.46 19.37 3.66
N ILE A 284 -6.72 18.56 2.89
CA ILE A 284 -6.79 17.09 2.95
C ILE A 284 -6.23 16.57 4.27
N VAL A 285 -5.11 17.14 4.75
CA VAL A 285 -4.56 16.85 6.08
C VAL A 285 -5.60 17.16 7.16
N ALA A 286 -6.23 18.34 7.10
CA ALA A 286 -7.27 18.72 8.06
C ALA A 286 -8.50 17.79 8.01
N ALA A 287 -8.91 17.35 6.81
CA ALA A 287 -10.00 16.38 6.65
C ALA A 287 -9.65 15.00 7.19
N CYS A 288 -8.38 14.58 7.05
CA CYS A 288 -7.84 13.35 7.65
C CYS A 288 -7.88 13.44 9.17
N GLU A 289 -7.32 14.50 9.77
CA GLU A 289 -7.34 14.71 11.23
C GLU A 289 -8.75 14.76 11.81
N ALA A 290 -9.71 15.27 11.04
CA ALA A 290 -11.12 15.28 11.40
C ALA A 290 -11.80 13.90 11.29
N GLY A 291 -11.13 12.87 10.77
CA GLY A 291 -11.68 11.54 10.53
C GLY A 291 -12.69 11.49 9.38
N THR A 292 -12.64 12.46 8.46
CA THR A 292 -13.68 12.65 7.43
C THR A 292 -13.21 12.40 6.00
N ALA A 293 -11.89 12.43 5.75
CA ALA A 293 -11.36 12.20 4.41
C ALA A 293 -11.70 10.79 3.92
N THR A 294 -12.29 10.71 2.74
CA THR A 294 -12.57 9.46 2.05
C THR A 294 -11.32 8.93 1.35
N THR A 295 -11.31 7.64 1.03
CA THR A 295 -10.22 7.06 0.21
C THR A 295 -10.06 7.80 -1.12
N ILE A 296 -11.18 8.21 -1.73
CA ILE A 296 -11.15 8.92 -3.01
C ILE A 296 -10.47 10.28 -2.87
N GLU A 297 -10.85 11.09 -1.88
CA GLU A 297 -10.24 12.40 -1.66
C GLU A 297 -8.74 12.29 -1.37
N MET A 298 -8.32 11.28 -0.59
CA MET A 298 -6.92 11.06 -0.27
C MET A 298 -6.09 10.70 -1.52
N ILE A 299 -6.55 9.75 -2.34
CA ILE A 299 -5.81 9.34 -3.54
C ILE A 299 -5.88 10.42 -4.63
N GLU A 300 -7.01 11.10 -4.81
CA GLU A 300 -7.11 12.24 -5.75
C GLU A 300 -6.13 13.35 -5.39
N ALA A 301 -5.95 13.64 -4.09
CA ALA A 301 -4.96 14.62 -3.64
C ALA A 301 -3.52 14.19 -3.99
N LEU A 302 -3.19 12.91 -3.82
CA LEU A 302 -1.90 12.36 -4.22
C LEU A 302 -1.69 12.46 -5.73
N LEU A 303 -2.70 12.11 -6.54
CA LEU A 303 -2.64 12.23 -8.01
C LEU A 303 -2.46 13.68 -8.45
N GLN A 304 -3.08 14.63 -7.77
CA GLN A 304 -2.93 16.07 -8.05
C GLN A 304 -1.57 16.61 -7.63
N ALA A 305 -0.96 16.07 -6.57
CA ALA A 305 0.38 16.44 -6.12
C ALA A 305 1.48 15.96 -7.09
N GLN A 306 1.24 14.89 -7.85
CA GLN A 306 2.20 14.30 -8.80
C GLN A 306 1.56 13.98 -10.19
N PRO A 307 1.09 15.00 -10.93
CA PRO A 307 0.32 14.81 -12.16
C PRO A 307 1.10 14.10 -13.31
N GLU A 308 2.43 14.01 -13.20
CA GLU A 308 3.31 13.30 -14.11
C GLU A 308 3.35 11.78 -13.89
N GLY A 309 2.96 11.30 -12.71
CA GLY A 309 3.06 9.89 -12.34
C GLY A 309 2.14 8.99 -13.16
N ASN A 310 2.67 7.86 -13.65
CA ASN A 310 1.86 6.82 -14.27
C ASN A 310 1.54 5.74 -13.23
N TRP A 311 0.26 5.38 -13.09
CA TRP A 311 -0.21 4.46 -12.06
C TRP A 311 -0.70 3.17 -12.71
N LEU A 312 -0.35 2.03 -12.12
CA LEU A 312 -0.87 0.73 -12.50
C LEU A 312 -1.45 0.04 -11.27
N PHE A 313 -2.76 -0.22 -11.32
CA PHE A 313 -3.46 -1.03 -10.32
C PHE A 313 -3.67 -2.44 -10.86
N VAL A 314 -3.17 -3.44 -10.16
CA VAL A 314 -3.36 -4.87 -10.46
C VAL A 314 -4.24 -5.44 -9.37
N ASP A 315 -5.42 -5.96 -9.70
CA ASP A 315 -6.34 -6.43 -8.66
C ASP A 315 -7.23 -7.59 -9.13
N SER A 316 -7.57 -8.47 -8.20
CA SER A 316 -8.56 -9.52 -8.43
C SER A 316 -9.97 -8.95 -8.25
N LYS A 317 -10.89 -9.29 -9.14
CA LYS A 317 -12.29 -8.83 -9.03
C LYS A 317 -12.98 -9.28 -7.74
N GLY A 318 -12.54 -10.38 -7.14
CA GLY A 318 -13.11 -10.95 -5.93
C GLY A 318 -12.11 -11.07 -4.78
N ASP A 319 -11.04 -10.27 -4.76
CA ASP A 319 -9.92 -10.37 -3.81
C ASP A 319 -10.38 -10.72 -2.39
N LYS A 320 -9.99 -11.92 -1.93
CA LYS A 320 -10.48 -12.46 -0.67
C LYS A 320 -9.93 -11.70 0.54
N THR A 321 -8.70 -11.20 0.46
CA THR A 321 -8.02 -10.54 1.57
C THR A 321 -8.56 -9.13 1.76
N GLN A 322 -8.78 -8.37 0.69
CA GLN A 322 -9.42 -7.07 0.80
C GLN A 322 -10.84 -7.18 1.37
N ARG A 323 -11.61 -8.19 0.96
CA ARG A 323 -12.94 -8.49 1.53
C ARG A 323 -12.86 -8.91 3.01
N TYR A 324 -11.80 -9.62 3.41
CA TYR A 324 -11.53 -9.94 4.81
C TYR A 324 -11.25 -8.67 5.64
N PHE A 325 -10.40 -7.76 5.16
CA PHE A 325 -10.10 -6.51 5.86
C PHE A 325 -11.30 -5.56 5.89
N TYR A 326 -12.14 -5.57 4.86
CA TYR A 326 -13.43 -4.89 4.91
C TYR A 326 -14.27 -5.36 6.10
N ALA A 327 -14.37 -6.68 6.31
CA ALA A 327 -15.10 -7.26 7.45
C ALA A 327 -14.42 -6.93 8.79
N LEU A 328 -13.08 -6.99 8.86
CA LEU A 328 -12.31 -6.62 10.05
C LEU A 328 -12.58 -5.17 10.48
N VAL A 329 -12.56 -4.24 9.54
CA VAL A 329 -12.85 -2.82 9.81
C VAL A 329 -14.32 -2.61 10.18
N SER A 330 -15.25 -3.35 9.56
CA SER A 330 -16.68 -3.18 9.80
C SER A 330 -17.18 -3.82 11.10
N GLU A 331 -16.61 -4.97 11.49
CA GLU A 331 -17.12 -5.82 12.58
C GLU A 331 -16.18 -5.86 13.78
N GLY A 332 -14.94 -5.37 13.62
CA GLY A 332 -13.87 -5.54 14.59
C GLY A 332 -13.49 -7.01 14.76
N ILE A 333 -12.66 -7.29 15.77
CA ILE A 333 -12.25 -8.68 16.06
C ILE A 333 -13.40 -9.57 16.52
N LEU A 334 -14.50 -9.00 17.04
CA LEU A 334 -15.65 -9.77 17.50
C LEU A 334 -16.40 -10.48 16.36
N GLY A 335 -16.25 -10.02 15.11
CA GLY A 335 -16.75 -10.71 13.94
C GLY A 335 -15.90 -11.93 13.52
N TYR A 336 -14.70 -12.08 14.07
CA TYR A 336 -13.79 -13.16 13.71
C TYR A 336 -14.22 -14.52 14.31
N PRO A 337 -14.18 -15.63 13.54
CA PRO A 337 -13.84 -15.69 12.12
C PRO A 337 -15.00 -15.20 11.23
N PHE A 338 -14.67 -14.36 10.25
CA PHE A 338 -15.66 -13.79 9.34
C PHE A 338 -16.25 -14.87 8.44
N SER A 339 -17.52 -15.21 8.68
CA SER A 339 -18.23 -16.25 7.94
C SER A 339 -18.92 -15.72 6.68
N ASP A 340 -19.27 -14.43 6.66
CA ASP A 340 -20.00 -13.78 5.59
C ASP A 340 -19.22 -12.54 5.09
N LEU A 341 -18.24 -12.76 4.20
CA LEU A 341 -17.59 -11.64 3.52
C LEU A 341 -18.56 -10.99 2.52
N ILE A 342 -18.45 -9.67 2.31
CA ILE A 342 -19.16 -8.99 1.20
C ILE A 342 -18.98 -9.76 -0.10
N SER A 343 -20.00 -9.83 -0.96
CA SER A 343 -19.90 -10.61 -2.21
C SER A 343 -18.82 -10.06 -3.16
N GLU A 344 -18.25 -10.92 -4.00
CA GLU A 344 -17.30 -10.51 -5.06
C GLU A 344 -17.91 -9.46 -5.99
N GLU A 345 -19.18 -9.60 -6.36
CA GLU A 345 -19.89 -8.63 -7.20
C GLU A 345 -19.95 -7.24 -6.54
N TYR A 346 -20.35 -7.18 -5.27
CA TYR A 346 -20.38 -5.92 -4.51
C TYR A 346 -18.98 -5.30 -4.36
N PHE A 347 -17.99 -6.12 -4.02
CA PHE A 347 -16.60 -5.66 -3.89
C PHE A 347 -16.08 -5.10 -5.21
N PHE A 348 -16.22 -5.84 -6.31
CA PHE A 348 -15.79 -5.40 -7.64
C PHE A 348 -16.50 -4.12 -8.08
N ALA A 349 -17.81 -4.02 -7.86
CA ALA A 349 -18.58 -2.82 -8.22
C ALA A 349 -18.09 -1.58 -7.46
N ASN A 350 -17.72 -1.72 -6.19
CA ASN A 350 -17.19 -0.61 -5.40
C ASN A 350 -15.75 -0.26 -5.83
N MET A 351 -14.89 -1.27 -5.98
CA MET A 351 -13.50 -1.09 -6.42
C MET A 351 -13.43 -0.42 -7.80
N SER A 352 -14.21 -0.90 -8.76
CA SER A 352 -14.26 -0.31 -10.12
C SER A 352 -14.74 1.14 -10.08
N ALA A 353 -15.78 1.46 -9.30
CA ALA A 353 -16.24 2.84 -9.15
C ALA A 353 -15.18 3.78 -8.53
N ILE A 354 -14.38 3.26 -7.58
CA ILE A 354 -13.25 4.01 -7.00
C ILE A 354 -12.15 4.24 -8.04
N LEU A 355 -11.75 3.20 -8.78
CA LEU A 355 -10.72 3.31 -9.81
C LEU A 355 -11.17 4.18 -11.00
N ASP A 356 -12.47 4.19 -11.34
CA ASP A 356 -13.06 5.11 -12.32
C ASP A 356 -12.97 6.58 -11.86
N ALA A 357 -13.14 6.84 -10.55
CA ALA A 357 -12.95 8.16 -9.98
C ALA A 357 -11.49 8.60 -10.11
N TYR A 358 -10.53 7.70 -9.82
CA TYR A 358 -9.12 7.99 -10.00
C TYR A 358 -8.79 8.30 -11.47
N GLN A 359 -9.30 7.49 -12.41
CA GLN A 359 -9.13 7.72 -13.86
C GLN A 359 -9.74 9.05 -14.33
N THR A 360 -10.79 9.52 -13.66
CA THR A 360 -11.37 10.85 -13.90
C THR A 360 -10.43 11.96 -13.44
N ALA A 361 -9.72 11.76 -12.32
CA ALA A 361 -8.73 12.71 -11.81
C ALA A 361 -7.41 12.70 -12.60
N SER A 362 -6.99 11.55 -13.15
CA SER A 362 -5.79 11.40 -13.96
C SER A 362 -5.96 10.41 -15.10
N SER A 363 -5.65 10.83 -16.33
CA SER A 363 -5.65 9.96 -17.50
C SER A 363 -4.45 9.00 -17.55
N ARG A 364 -3.59 8.98 -16.52
CA ARG A 364 -2.37 8.17 -16.45
C ARG A 364 -2.52 6.91 -15.59
N ILE A 365 -3.77 6.51 -15.35
CA ILE A 365 -4.08 5.32 -14.57
C ILE A 365 -4.42 4.17 -15.50
N THR A 366 -3.69 3.07 -15.34
CA THR A 366 -3.94 1.78 -15.96
C THR A 366 -4.49 0.84 -14.89
N THR A 367 -5.50 0.06 -15.24
CA THR A 367 -6.10 -0.96 -14.38
C THR A 367 -5.92 -2.33 -15.03
N PHE A 368 -5.60 -3.34 -14.25
CA PHE A 368 -5.46 -4.73 -14.66
C PHE A 368 -6.30 -5.59 -13.73
N TYR A 369 -7.47 -6.03 -14.20
CA TYR A 369 -8.39 -6.85 -13.42
C TYR A 369 -8.20 -8.32 -13.73
N VAL A 370 -8.11 -9.15 -12.68
CA VAL A 370 -8.02 -10.61 -12.80
C VAL A 370 -9.27 -11.26 -12.23
N GLU A 371 -9.82 -12.25 -12.94
CA GLU A 371 -10.95 -13.03 -12.45
C GLU A 371 -10.58 -13.86 -11.20
N GLY A 372 -11.51 -13.99 -10.27
CA GLY A 372 -11.36 -14.78 -9.05
C GLY A 372 -10.91 -13.98 -7.83
N THR A 373 -10.35 -14.69 -6.83
CA THR A 373 -10.18 -14.18 -5.46
C THR A 373 -8.73 -14.17 -4.98
N LYS A 374 -7.77 -14.21 -5.91
CA LYS A 374 -6.35 -14.21 -5.57
C LYS A 374 -6.00 -12.89 -4.88
N HIS A 375 -4.96 -12.93 -4.07
CA HIS A 375 -4.37 -11.75 -3.46
C HIS A 375 -2.88 -11.80 -3.74
N VAL A 376 -2.31 -10.69 -4.20
CA VAL A 376 -0.93 -10.49 -4.64
C VAL A 376 -0.57 -11.29 -5.89
N PHE A 377 -0.08 -10.59 -6.91
CA PHE A 377 0.39 -11.17 -8.17
C PHE A 377 1.90 -11.03 -8.33
N LEU A 378 2.48 -9.90 -7.92
CA LEU A 378 3.87 -9.53 -8.16
C LEU A 378 4.87 -10.34 -7.34
N ALA A 379 4.44 -11.01 -6.27
CA ALA A 379 5.29 -11.90 -5.49
C ALA A 379 5.40 -13.32 -6.09
N ASP A 380 4.57 -13.67 -7.07
CA ASP A 380 4.59 -14.99 -7.70
C ASP A 380 5.73 -15.09 -8.73
N SER A 381 6.40 -16.25 -8.80
CA SER A 381 7.46 -16.49 -9.79
C SER A 381 6.99 -16.50 -11.24
N ASN A 382 5.67 -16.57 -11.47
CA ASN A 382 5.04 -16.49 -12.79
C ASN A 382 4.18 -15.23 -12.97
N PHE A 383 4.46 -14.16 -12.21
CA PHE A 383 3.63 -12.94 -12.21
C PHE A 383 3.36 -12.39 -13.62
N THR A 384 4.31 -12.51 -14.53
CA THR A 384 4.21 -12.06 -15.93
C THR A 384 3.09 -12.72 -16.72
N SER A 385 2.67 -13.92 -16.31
CA SER A 385 1.77 -14.79 -17.06
C SER A 385 0.32 -14.72 -16.59
N TYR A 386 0.01 -13.90 -15.58
CA TYR A 386 -1.38 -13.67 -15.19
C TYR A 386 -2.14 -13.01 -16.33
N GLU A 387 -3.33 -13.52 -16.62
CA GLU A 387 -4.22 -13.02 -17.66
C GLU A 387 -5.32 -12.17 -17.03
N SER A 388 -5.53 -10.98 -17.57
CA SER A 388 -6.64 -10.10 -17.18
C SER A 388 -7.98 -10.62 -17.70
N ASP A 389 -9.08 -10.02 -17.23
CA ASP A 389 -10.41 -10.23 -17.76
C ASP A 389 -10.58 -9.80 -19.23
N GLU A 390 -9.65 -9.01 -19.75
CA GLU A 390 -9.56 -8.62 -21.17
C GLU A 390 -8.63 -9.54 -22.00
N GLY A 391 -8.01 -10.54 -21.39
CA GLY A 391 -7.12 -11.47 -22.08
C GLY A 391 -5.69 -10.94 -22.31
N LEU A 392 -5.29 -9.88 -21.60
CA LEU A 392 -3.92 -9.34 -21.64
C LEU A 392 -3.06 -9.99 -20.55
N LEU A 393 -1.79 -10.28 -20.86
CA LEU A 393 -0.83 -10.78 -19.88
C LEU A 393 -0.24 -9.64 -19.05
N LEU A 394 -0.09 -9.85 -17.74
CA LEU A 394 0.41 -8.84 -16.81
C LEU A 394 1.81 -8.35 -17.20
N GLY A 395 2.70 -9.25 -17.63
CA GLY A 395 4.05 -8.90 -18.09
C GLY A 395 4.03 -7.98 -19.32
N ASP A 396 3.11 -8.21 -20.25
CA ASP A 396 2.96 -7.36 -21.45
C ASP A 396 2.43 -5.97 -21.07
N VAL A 397 1.47 -5.92 -20.14
CA VAL A 397 0.90 -4.66 -19.64
C VAL A 397 1.95 -3.85 -18.88
N ILE A 398 2.74 -4.47 -18.00
CA ILE A 398 3.81 -3.79 -17.28
C ILE A 398 4.86 -3.26 -18.27
N ASN A 399 5.31 -4.05 -19.24
CA ASN A 399 6.27 -3.60 -20.24
C ASN A 399 5.75 -2.40 -21.05
N ALA A 400 4.49 -2.43 -21.49
CA ALA A 400 3.86 -1.32 -22.20
C ALA A 400 3.73 -0.08 -21.32
N TRP A 401 3.34 -0.26 -20.06
CA TRP A 401 3.22 0.81 -19.05
C TRP A 401 4.56 1.50 -18.80
N LEU A 402 5.65 0.75 -18.64
CA LEU A 402 7.01 1.29 -18.50
C LEU A 402 7.45 2.10 -19.73
N VAL A 403 7.13 1.63 -20.94
CA VAL A 403 7.46 2.35 -22.18
C VAL A 403 6.62 3.61 -22.34
N SER A 404 5.33 3.58 -21.97
CA SER A 404 4.44 4.76 -22.06
C SER A 404 4.98 5.93 -21.23
N ASN A 405 5.65 5.63 -20.11
CA ASN A 405 6.37 6.61 -19.29
C ASN A 405 7.52 7.30 -20.07
N SER A 406 8.29 6.54 -20.84
CA SER A 406 9.42 7.06 -21.64
C SER A 406 9.04 7.86 -22.89
N SER A 407 7.84 7.65 -23.43
CA SER A 407 7.44 8.18 -24.76
C SER A 407 6.96 9.64 -24.76
N LEU A 408 6.68 10.20 -23.58
CA LEU A 408 6.11 11.54 -23.40
C LEU A 408 7.06 12.70 -23.72
N ASN A 409 8.34 12.40 -23.94
CA ASN A 409 9.36 13.38 -24.35
C ASN A 409 9.62 13.42 -25.86
N THR A 410 8.88 12.67 -26.69
CA THR A 410 9.07 12.70 -28.16
C THR A 410 8.19 13.69 -28.92
N ASP A 411 7.29 14.42 -28.26
CA ASP A 411 6.54 15.51 -28.90
C ASP A 411 7.37 16.81 -28.97
N THR A 412 8.53 16.72 -29.62
CA THR A 412 9.13 17.89 -30.27
C THR A 412 8.42 18.09 -31.60
N THR A 413 7.61 19.14 -31.65
CA THR A 413 6.97 19.63 -32.89
C THR A 413 8.01 19.72 -34.02
N PRO A 414 7.83 19.05 -35.18
CA PRO A 414 8.72 19.27 -36.30
C PRO A 414 8.47 20.67 -36.86
N GLU A 415 9.44 21.56 -36.66
CA GLU A 415 9.54 22.83 -37.38
C GLU A 415 9.54 22.54 -38.89
N PRO A 416 8.71 23.21 -39.72
CA PRO A 416 8.67 22.94 -41.14
C PRO A 416 9.91 23.54 -41.83
N THR A 417 10.79 22.67 -42.32
CA THR A 417 11.91 23.04 -43.21
C THR A 417 11.40 23.83 -44.43
N PRO A 418 11.85 25.09 -44.67
CA PRO A 418 11.46 25.80 -45.87
C PRO A 418 12.32 25.32 -47.04
N SER A 419 11.66 24.72 -48.03
CA SER A 419 12.27 24.39 -49.32
C SER A 419 12.53 25.67 -50.13
N LEU A 420 13.78 25.85 -50.56
CA LEU A 420 14.17 26.86 -51.55
C LEU A 420 13.39 26.66 -52.86
N THR A 421 12.75 27.71 -53.35
CA THR A 421 12.61 27.94 -54.80
C THR A 421 12.64 29.42 -55.12
N THR A 422 13.46 29.74 -56.12
CA THR A 422 13.78 31.06 -56.63
C THR A 422 12.79 31.45 -57.74
N ALA A 423 12.24 32.67 -57.73
CA ALA A 423 12.03 33.52 -58.93
C ALA A 423 11.21 34.80 -58.63
N THR A 424 11.94 35.91 -58.54
CA THR A 424 11.77 37.23 -59.20
C THR A 424 10.39 37.85 -59.54
N SER A 425 10.29 39.12 -59.12
CA SER A 425 9.68 40.30 -59.79
C SER A 425 8.20 40.62 -59.57
N GLY A 426 7.93 41.85 -59.12
CA GLY A 426 6.64 42.51 -59.31
C GLY A 426 6.31 43.53 -58.23
N ALA A 427 6.31 44.81 -58.59
CA ALA A 427 6.16 45.96 -57.71
C ALA A 427 4.70 46.28 -57.27
N THR A 428 4.63 47.20 -56.30
CA THR A 428 3.67 48.35 -56.18
C THR A 428 2.46 48.23 -55.21
N THR A 429 2.50 49.13 -54.21
CA THR A 429 1.42 50.03 -53.69
C THR A 429 0.29 49.57 -52.75
N THR A 430 0.33 50.15 -51.53
CA THR A 430 -0.72 50.84 -50.73
C THR A 430 -2.14 50.27 -50.59
N LYS A 431 -2.60 50.09 -49.34
CA LYS A 431 -3.60 50.96 -48.64
C LYS A 431 -4.10 50.34 -47.32
N THR A 432 -4.03 51.08 -46.22
CA THR A 432 -5.02 51.09 -45.11
C THR A 432 -6.29 51.84 -45.59
N PRO A 433 -7.51 51.64 -45.03
CA PRO A 433 -7.94 52.19 -43.71
C PRO A 433 -8.91 51.25 -42.91
N SER A 434 -8.86 51.11 -41.57
CA SER A 434 -9.43 51.95 -40.49
C SER A 434 -10.79 51.49 -39.93
N THR A 435 -10.88 51.53 -38.57
CA THR A 435 -12.02 51.93 -37.70
C THR A 435 -13.25 50.98 -37.61
N THR A 436 -13.96 50.77 -36.49
CA THR A 436 -14.18 51.46 -35.18
C THR A 436 -15.04 50.47 -34.33
N THR A 437 -14.72 50.20 -33.06
CA THR A 437 -15.35 50.78 -31.84
C THR A 437 -16.85 50.52 -31.66
N ALA A 438 -17.23 49.80 -30.58
CA ALA A 438 -18.09 50.33 -29.50
C ALA A 438 -18.58 49.22 -28.55
N THR A 439 -18.22 49.34 -27.27
CA THR A 439 -19.02 48.97 -26.09
C THR A 439 -20.00 50.12 -25.80
N PRO A 440 -21.17 49.91 -25.19
CA PRO A 440 -21.37 50.01 -23.71
C PRO A 440 -22.41 48.98 -23.22
N GLY A 441 -22.69 48.69 -21.94
CA GLY A 441 -22.38 49.26 -20.64
C GLY A 441 -23.61 49.11 -19.71
N SER A 442 -23.38 48.63 -18.47
CA SER A 442 -24.02 49.06 -17.20
C SER A 442 -25.38 48.51 -16.68
N SER A 443 -25.36 48.26 -15.35
CA SER A 443 -26.43 48.37 -14.30
C SER A 443 -27.37 47.16 -14.10
N SER A 444 -27.80 46.72 -12.91
CA SER A 444 -27.81 47.27 -11.53
C SER A 444 -28.31 46.23 -10.48
N ALA A 445 -27.77 46.33 -9.25
CA ALA A 445 -28.47 46.43 -7.95
C ALA A 445 -29.06 45.21 -7.17
N THR A 446 -28.44 44.99 -5.99
CA THR A 446 -28.99 44.96 -4.60
C THR A 446 -30.12 43.98 -4.19
N ALA A 447 -29.85 43.11 -3.19
CA ALA A 447 -30.54 43.07 -1.87
C ALA A 447 -30.17 41.83 -1.02
N SER A 448 -29.75 42.06 0.23
CA SER A 448 -29.86 41.11 1.35
C SER A 448 -31.27 41.16 1.97
N PRO A 449 -31.64 40.20 2.83
CA PRO A 449 -31.73 40.52 4.25
C PRO A 449 -31.22 39.42 5.19
N ALA A 450 -31.18 39.79 6.48
CA ALA A 450 -30.48 39.16 7.58
C ALA A 450 -31.34 38.26 8.49
N THR A 451 -30.63 37.42 9.25
CA THR A 451 -30.87 36.98 10.66
C THR A 451 -32.15 36.23 11.07
N SER A 452 -31.93 35.04 11.65
CA SER A 452 -32.60 34.64 12.91
C SER A 452 -31.74 33.66 13.73
N THR A 453 -31.38 34.11 14.91
CA THR A 453 -30.75 33.40 16.04
C THR A 453 -31.77 32.56 16.82
N SER A 454 -31.41 31.34 17.25
CA SER A 454 -31.92 30.73 18.49
C SER A 454 -31.15 29.45 18.88
N SER A 455 -30.52 29.50 20.06
CA SER A 455 -30.13 28.39 20.94
C SER A 455 -30.37 28.89 22.39
N PRO A 456 -30.35 28.07 23.45
CA PRO A 456 -30.52 26.62 23.57
C PRO A 456 -31.61 26.23 24.59
N SER A 457 -32.01 24.96 24.65
CA SER A 457 -32.78 24.41 25.78
C SER A 457 -32.14 23.12 26.31
N THR A 458 -31.68 23.23 27.55
CA THR A 458 -31.19 22.22 28.48
C THR A 458 -32.32 21.33 29.01
N THR A 459 -32.11 20.01 29.06
CA THR A 459 -32.72 19.07 30.03
C THR A 459 -31.99 17.73 29.88
N SER A 460 -31.05 17.39 30.77
CA SER A 460 -31.22 16.65 32.03
C SER A 460 -31.25 15.13 31.86
N THR A 461 -30.12 14.53 32.21
CA THR A 461 -29.87 13.13 32.59
C THR A 461 -30.81 12.66 33.70
N PRO A 462 -31.09 11.35 33.78
CA PRO A 462 -31.06 10.71 35.09
C PRO A 462 -30.14 9.48 35.11
N SER A 463 -29.28 9.49 36.13
CA SER A 463 -28.49 8.36 36.61
C SER A 463 -29.40 7.25 37.13
N ILE A 464 -29.08 6.00 36.80
CA ILE A 464 -29.53 4.82 37.57
C ILE A 464 -28.30 3.98 37.91
N THR A 465 -27.94 4.03 39.19
CA THR A 465 -27.14 3.03 39.89
C THR A 465 -28.05 1.90 40.35
N SER A 466 -27.70 0.63 40.10
CA SER A 466 -27.74 -0.43 41.11
C SER A 466 -27.30 -1.81 40.58
N SER A 467 -26.29 -2.34 41.28
CA SER A 467 -26.17 -3.72 41.80
C SER A 467 -26.04 -4.92 40.87
N ALA A 468 -24.82 -5.46 40.93
CA ALA A 468 -24.41 -6.86 40.86
C ALA A 468 -25.44 -7.94 41.21
N SER A 469 -25.44 -9.00 40.40
CA SER A 469 -25.59 -10.39 40.84
C SER A 469 -25.16 -11.38 39.74
N SER A 470 -24.14 -12.19 40.04
CA SER A 470 -23.74 -13.38 39.28
C SER A 470 -24.81 -14.48 39.35
N PRO A 471 -24.80 -15.42 38.40
CA PRO A 471 -24.67 -16.82 38.80
C PRO A 471 -23.71 -17.65 37.93
N SER A 472 -23.26 -18.75 38.54
CA SER A 472 -22.24 -19.69 38.10
C SER A 472 -22.55 -20.51 36.84
N ALA A 473 -21.47 -20.74 36.08
CA ALA A 473 -21.02 -21.96 35.39
C ALA A 473 -22.04 -23.01 34.90
N SER A 474 -21.93 -23.34 33.61
CA SER A 474 -22.07 -24.71 33.12
C SER A 474 -21.15 -24.93 31.91
N VAL A 475 -20.22 -25.86 32.09
CA VAL A 475 -19.23 -26.34 31.13
C VAL A 475 -19.92 -27.15 30.05
N ILE A 476 -19.74 -26.79 28.78
CA ILE A 476 -20.01 -27.67 27.64
C ILE A 476 -18.72 -27.74 26.82
N THR A 477 -18.09 -28.91 26.89
CA THR A 477 -16.94 -29.31 26.08
C THR A 477 -17.38 -29.50 24.63
N SER A 478 -16.84 -28.70 23.71
CA SER A 478 -16.88 -28.98 22.27
C SER A 478 -15.45 -29.02 21.72
N THR A 479 -15.11 -30.17 21.15
CA THR A 479 -13.88 -30.48 20.42
C THR A 479 -13.61 -29.48 19.28
N PRO A 480 -12.37 -29.00 19.09
CA PRO A 480 -12.05 -28.10 17.98
C PRO A 480 -11.93 -28.91 16.68
N THR A 481 -12.64 -28.42 15.66
CA THR A 481 -12.54 -28.91 14.30
C THR A 481 -11.40 -28.13 13.64
N THR A 482 -10.32 -28.83 13.29
CA THR A 482 -9.18 -28.29 12.56
C THR A 482 -9.63 -27.71 11.22
N THR A 483 -9.56 -26.39 11.09
CA THR A 483 -9.71 -25.67 9.81
C THR A 483 -8.31 -25.22 9.40
N ALA A 484 -7.95 -25.46 8.14
CA ALA A 484 -6.62 -25.22 7.59
C ALA A 484 -6.27 -23.71 7.56
N PRO A 485 -4.98 -23.34 7.71
CA PRO A 485 -4.54 -21.95 7.75
C PRO A 485 -4.64 -21.27 6.38
N LEU A 486 -5.04 -19.99 6.40
CA LEU A 486 -4.81 -19.02 5.33
C LEU A 486 -3.36 -18.55 5.48
N ALA A 487 -2.44 -19.25 4.83
CA ALA A 487 -1.09 -18.74 4.61
C ALA A 487 -1.14 -17.70 3.48
N CYS A 488 -0.43 -16.58 3.70
CA CYS A 488 -0.17 -15.52 2.74
C CYS A 488 0.54 -16.05 1.48
#